data_AF-A0AAV1LRP2-F1
#
_entry.id   AF-A0AAV1LRP2-F1
#
_cell.length_a   1.000
_cell.length_b   1.000
_cell.length_c   1.000
_cell.angle_alpha   90.00
_cell.angle_beta   90.00
_cell.angle_gamma   90.00
#
_symmetry.space_group_name_H-M   'P 1'
#
loop_
_entity.id
_entity.type
_entity.pdbx_description
1 polymer ?
#
loop_
_entity_poly.entity_id
_entity_poly.type
_entity_poly.pdbx_seq_one_letter_code
_entity_poly.pdbx_strand_id
1 'polypeptide(L)'
;MRNKLPLKPRKIECGILNLDSYRNPGTHWVAFVKHNKYVEYYDSFGNLKPPLELVKYMHNLPINYNYARHQAFGATNCGHLCLKFLRNYWKKHLYSV
;
A
#
# COMPACT_ATOMS: atom_id res chain seq x y z
N MET A 1 -9.52 -5.24 -2.00
CA MET A 1 -9.13 -6.65 -2.21
C MET A 1 -8.36 -6.73 -3.53
N ARG A 2 -7.28 -7.53 -3.63
CA ARG A 2 -6.31 -7.46 -4.75
C ARG A 2 -6.93 -7.53 -6.15
N ASN A 3 -8.01 -8.28 -6.29
CA ASN A 3 -8.71 -8.56 -7.55
C ASN A 3 -9.95 -7.66 -7.80
N LYS A 4 -10.12 -6.61 -7.00
CA LYS A 4 -11.21 -5.62 -7.12
C LYS A 4 -10.68 -4.18 -7.05
N LEU A 5 -9.45 -3.95 -7.52
CA LEU A 5 -8.93 -2.60 -7.71
C LEU A 5 -9.78 -1.87 -8.78
N PRO A 6 -9.95 -0.54 -8.68
CA PRO A 6 -10.60 0.25 -9.72
C PRO A 6 -9.89 0.12 -11.07
N LEU A 7 -10.55 0.58 -12.14
CA LEU A 7 -9.96 0.51 -13.49
C LEU A 7 -8.73 1.39 -13.66
N LYS A 8 -8.69 2.56 -12.99
CA LYS A 8 -7.60 3.54 -13.11
C LYS A 8 -7.35 4.28 -11.80
N PRO A 9 -6.08 4.56 -11.47
CA PRO A 9 -5.72 5.37 -10.32
C PRO A 9 -5.93 6.87 -10.58
N ARG A 10 -6.26 7.62 -9.52
CA ARG A 10 -6.26 9.09 -9.57
C ARG A 10 -4.83 9.64 -9.62
N LYS A 11 -4.67 10.92 -9.95
CA LYS A 11 -3.35 11.59 -9.90
C LYS A 11 -2.78 11.57 -8.47
N ILE A 12 -3.62 11.86 -7.49
CA ILE A 12 -3.31 11.83 -6.07
C ILE A 12 -4.31 10.90 -5.40
N GLU A 13 -3.83 9.83 -4.79
CA GLU A 13 -4.65 8.88 -4.03
C GLU A 13 -3.82 8.10 -3.02
N CYS A 14 -4.51 7.48 -2.07
CA CYS A 14 -3.93 6.46 -1.22
C CYS A 14 -4.95 5.38 -0.96
N GLY A 15 -4.49 4.20 -0.56
CA GLY A 15 -5.38 3.09 -0.30
C GLY A 15 -4.74 2.04 0.60
N ILE A 16 -5.60 1.28 1.26
CA ILE A 16 -5.25 0.05 1.94
C ILE A 16 -5.82 -1.10 1.10
N LEU A 17 -4.94 -2.04 0.76
CA LEU A 17 -5.23 -3.18 -0.09
C LEU A 17 -5.11 -4.46 0.74
N ASN A 18 -6.13 -5.30 0.70
CA ASN A 18 -5.98 -6.68 1.15
C ASN A 18 -5.34 -7.51 0.04
N LEU A 19 -4.32 -8.30 0.36
CA LEU A 19 -3.66 -9.23 -0.57
C LEU A 19 -4.47 -10.50 -0.87
N ASP A 20 -5.61 -10.69 -0.22
CA ASP A 20 -6.52 -11.78 -0.49
C ASP A 20 -7.58 -11.41 -1.53
N SER A 21 -8.24 -12.45 -2.06
CA SER A 21 -9.39 -12.33 -2.94
C SER A 21 -10.58 -11.71 -2.23
N TYR A 22 -11.41 -10.95 -2.95
CA TYR A 22 -12.65 -10.39 -2.41
C TYR A 22 -13.67 -11.42 -1.89
N ARG A 23 -13.50 -12.69 -2.28
CA ARG A 23 -14.36 -13.80 -1.84
C ARG A 23 -13.97 -14.34 -0.47
N ASN A 24 -12.80 -13.97 0.04
CA ASN A 24 -12.22 -14.49 1.27
C ASN A 24 -12.31 -13.44 2.38
N PRO A 25 -12.23 -13.85 3.66
CA PRO A 25 -12.30 -12.93 4.80
C PRO A 25 -11.11 -11.95 4.88
N GLY A 26 -10.03 -12.21 4.13
CA GLY A 26 -8.83 -11.38 4.12
C GLY A 26 -7.72 -11.90 5.03
N THR A 27 -6.47 -11.75 4.59
CA THR A 27 -5.31 -12.35 5.28
C THR A 27 -4.21 -11.35 5.61
N HIS A 28 -3.91 -10.42 4.70
CA HIS A 28 -2.85 -9.44 4.89
C HIS A 28 -3.22 -8.10 4.27
N TRP A 29 -2.96 -7.02 5.00
CA TRP A 29 -3.27 -5.66 4.58
C TRP A 29 -1.98 -4.88 4.34
N VAL A 30 -1.93 -4.23 3.19
CA VAL A 30 -0.80 -3.43 2.72
C VAL A 30 -1.32 -2.05 2.32
N ALA A 31 -0.47 -1.04 2.24
CA ALA A 31 -0.87 0.30 1.86
C ALA A 31 -0.12 0.79 0.63
N PHE A 32 -0.72 1.76 -0.05
CA PHE A 32 -0.04 2.51 -1.10
C PHE A 32 -0.43 3.99 -1.06
N VAL A 33 0.47 4.82 -1.56
CA VAL A 33 0.25 6.23 -1.87
C VAL A 33 0.71 6.47 -3.29
N LYS A 34 -0.07 7.27 -4.02
CA LYS A 34 0.27 7.78 -5.34
C LYS A 34 0.17 9.28 -5.32
N HIS A 35 1.26 9.94 -5.71
CA HIS A 35 1.34 11.37 -5.89
C HIS A 35 1.94 11.66 -7.27
N ASN A 36 1.07 11.97 -8.24
CA ASN A 36 1.42 12.09 -9.65
C ASN A 36 2.05 10.80 -10.21
N LYS A 37 3.35 10.83 -10.54
CA LYS A 37 4.13 9.68 -11.03
C LYS A 37 4.85 8.94 -9.91
N TYR A 38 4.85 9.49 -8.70
CA TYR A 38 5.50 8.89 -7.55
C TYR A 38 4.55 7.92 -6.85
N VAL A 39 5.02 6.70 -6.59
CA VAL A 39 4.25 5.64 -5.94
C VAL A 39 5.09 5.03 -4.83
N GLU A 40 4.53 4.97 -3.61
CA GLU A 40 5.08 4.15 -2.53
C GLU A 40 4.11 3.04 -2.17
N TYR A 41 4.66 1.87 -1.95
CA TYR A 41 4.02 0.68 -1.42
C TYR A 41 4.57 0.41 -0.02
N TYR A 42 3.68 -0.01 0.87
CA TYR A 42 4.03 -0.36 2.23
C TYR A 42 3.51 -1.75 2.57
N ASP A 43 4.43 -2.63 2.95
CA ASP A 43 4.15 -3.92 3.55
C ASP A 43 4.85 -4.00 4.90
N SER A 44 4.09 -4.26 5.96
CA SER A 44 4.64 -4.33 7.33
C SER A 44 5.66 -5.44 7.53
N PHE A 45 5.71 -6.46 6.66
CA PHE A 45 6.77 -7.47 6.69
C PHE A 45 8.09 -6.99 6.09
N GLY A 46 8.07 -5.95 5.26
CA GLY A 46 9.25 -5.34 4.65
C GLY A 46 9.95 -6.23 3.62
N ASN A 47 10.74 -5.59 2.75
CA ASN A 47 11.50 -6.24 1.68
C ASN A 47 10.65 -7.13 0.75
N LEU A 48 9.38 -6.78 0.59
CA LEU A 48 8.43 -7.46 -0.29
C LEU A 48 7.99 -6.50 -1.38
N LYS A 49 8.07 -6.97 -2.63
CA LYS A 49 7.59 -6.24 -3.79
C LYS A 49 6.05 -6.19 -3.79
N PRO A 50 5.44 -5.14 -4.37
CA PRO A 50 4.00 -5.06 -4.50
C PRO A 50 3.43 -6.22 -5.34
N PRO A 51 2.16 -6.62 -5.10
CA PRO A 51 1.51 -7.64 -5.91
C PRO A 51 1.31 -7.16 -7.36
N LEU A 52 1.28 -8.11 -8.30
CA LEU A 52 1.17 -7.81 -9.74
C LEU A 52 -0.08 -6.98 -10.08
N GLU A 53 -1.19 -7.20 -9.38
CA GLU A 53 -2.42 -6.44 -9.53
C GLU A 53 -2.21 -4.95 -9.22
N LEU A 54 -1.44 -4.63 -8.18
CA LEU A 54 -1.12 -3.24 -7.84
C LEU A 54 -0.15 -2.64 -8.87
N VAL A 55 0.84 -3.40 -9.34
CA VAL A 55 1.75 -2.96 -10.41
C VAL A 55 0.99 -2.60 -11.68
N LYS A 56 0.05 -3.46 -12.09
CA LYS A 56 -0.82 -3.23 -13.26
C LYS A 56 -1.74 -2.03 -13.05
N TYR A 57 -2.36 -1.92 -11.88
CA TYR A 57 -3.21 -0.78 -11.52
C TYR A 57 -2.44 0.54 -11.59
N MET A 58 -1.16 0.55 -11.21
CA MET A 58 -0.28 1.73 -11.31
C MET A 58 0.28 1.97 -12.71
N HIS A 59 -0.23 1.28 -13.74
CA HIS A 59 0.23 1.36 -15.14
C HIS A 59 1.76 1.18 -15.29
N ASN A 60 2.34 0.27 -14.51
CA ASN A 60 3.78 -0.03 -14.52
C ASN A 60 4.69 1.18 -14.17
N LEU A 61 4.17 2.18 -13.46
CA LEU A 61 5.02 3.19 -12.83
C LEU A 61 6.02 2.51 -11.86
N PRO A 62 7.25 3.02 -11.71
CA PRO A 62 8.16 2.55 -10.67
C PRO A 62 7.52 2.69 -9.28
N ILE A 63 7.61 1.63 -8.47
CA ILE A 63 7.04 1.59 -7.12
C ILE A 63 8.16 1.42 -6.10
N ASN A 64 8.31 2.41 -5.23
CA ASN A 64 9.18 2.32 -4.06
C ASN A 64 8.50 1.48 -2.98
N TYR A 65 9.27 0.70 -2.22
CA TYR A 65 8.74 -0.10 -1.12
C TYR A 65 9.69 -0.11 0.07
N ASN A 66 9.15 -0.35 1.27
CA ASN A 66 9.96 -0.42 2.47
C ASN A 66 10.74 -1.75 2.56
N TYR A 67 12.01 -1.65 2.93
CA TYR A 67 12.86 -2.81 3.23
C TYR A 67 12.75 -3.27 4.68
N ALA A 68 12.54 -2.33 5.61
CA ALA A 68 12.47 -2.63 7.03
C ALA A 68 11.18 -3.40 7.38
N ARG A 69 11.35 -4.46 8.16
CA ARG A 69 10.26 -5.21 8.79
C ARG A 69 9.76 -4.46 10.02
N HIS A 70 8.46 -4.26 10.11
CA HIS A 70 7.79 -3.55 11.20
C HIS A 70 6.76 -4.39 11.96
N GLN A 71 6.42 -5.56 11.41
CA GLN A 71 5.52 -6.52 12.03
C GLN A 71 6.28 -7.81 12.41
N ALA A 72 5.99 -8.31 13.60
CA ALA A 72 6.46 -9.63 14.03
C ALA A 72 5.60 -10.73 13.41
N PHE A 73 6.19 -11.92 13.25
CA PHE A 73 5.42 -13.09 12.80
C PHE A 73 4.29 -13.39 13.80
N GLY A 74 3.10 -13.75 13.29
CA GLY A 74 1.90 -14.00 14.11
C GLY A 74 1.16 -12.77 14.64
N ALA A 75 1.75 -11.57 14.56
CA ALA A 75 1.02 -10.35 14.93
C ALA A 75 -0.05 -10.01 13.89
N THR A 76 -1.16 -9.40 14.32
CA THR A 76 -2.33 -9.06 13.48
C THR A 76 -2.48 -7.55 13.24
N ASN A 77 -1.39 -6.80 13.38
CA ASN A 77 -1.39 -5.33 13.36
C ASN A 77 -1.08 -4.69 11.98
N CYS A 78 -1.05 -5.47 10.89
CA CYS A 78 -0.75 -4.96 9.53
C CYS A 78 -1.63 -3.77 9.13
N GLY A 79 -2.93 -3.83 9.38
CA GLY A 79 -3.87 -2.73 9.10
C GLY A 79 -3.56 -1.45 9.90
N HIS A 80 -3.22 -1.58 11.18
CA HIS A 80 -2.82 -0.43 12.01
C HIS A 80 -1.52 0.21 11.51
N LEU A 81 -0.57 -0.61 11.07
CA LEU A 81 0.69 -0.15 10.50
C LEU A 81 0.48 0.55 9.15
N CYS A 82 -0.47 0.07 8.33
CA CYS A 82 -0.91 0.75 7.11
C CYS A 82 -1.44 2.16 7.41
N LEU A 83 -2.33 2.30 8.40
CA LEU A 83 -2.87 3.61 8.82
C LEU A 83 -1.76 4.54 9.32
N LYS A 84 -0.81 4.02 10.11
CA LYS A 84 0.35 4.78 10.59
C LYS A 84 1.21 5.28 9.43
N PHE A 85 1.49 4.42 8.44
CA PHE A 85 2.22 4.78 7.24
C PHE A 85 1.52 5.91 6.47
N LEU A 86 0.23 5.75 6.16
CA LEU A 86 -0.56 6.75 5.41
C LEU A 86 -0.60 8.09 6.14
N ARG A 87 -0.89 8.08 7.46
CA ARG A 87 -0.91 9.29 8.28
C ARG A 87 0.43 10.01 8.25
N ASN A 88 1.53 9.28 8.41
CA ASN A 88 2.87 9.87 8.44
C ASN A 88 3.27 10.44 7.07
N TYR A 89 2.91 9.74 5.97
CA TYR A 89 3.12 10.23 4.61
C TYR A 89 2.44 11.58 4.41
N TRP A 90 1.13 11.67 4.67
CA TRP A 90 0.38 12.90 4.47
C TRP A 90 0.79 14.01 5.43
N LYS A 91 1.10 13.69 6.70
CA LYS A 91 1.64 14.68 7.64
C LYS A 91 2.92 15.34 7.10
N LYS A 92 3.82 14.57 6.47
CA LYS A 92 5.04 15.15 5.88
C LYS A 92 4.75 16.07 4.69
N HIS A 93 3.72 15.80 3.90
CA HIS A 93 3.44 16.48 2.64
C HIS A 93 2.37 17.58 2.75
N LEU A 94 1.59 17.64 3.84
CA LEU A 94 0.63 18.71 4.11
C LEU A 94 1.28 20.02 4.56
N TYR A 95 2.50 19.96 5.11
CA TYR A 95 3.27 21.15 5.54
C TYR A 95 4.38 21.52 4.55
N SER A 96 4.30 21.03 3.31
CA SER A 96 5.25 21.34 2.24
C SER A 96 4.73 22.41 1.27
N VAL A 97 3.69 23.14 1.68
CA VAL A 97 3.07 24.25 0.92
C VAL A 97 3.34 25.56 1.63
#